data_AF-A0A365QUQ0-F1
#
_entry.id   AF-A0A365QUQ0-F1
#
_cell.length_a   1.000
_cell.length_b   1.000
_cell.length_c   1.000
_cell.angle_alpha   90.00
_cell.angle_beta   90.00
_cell.angle_gamma   90.00
#
_symmetry.space_group_name_H-M   'P 1'
#
loop_
_entity.id
_entity.type
_entity.pdbx_description
1 polymer ?
#
loop_
_entity_poly.entity_id
_entity_poly.type
_entity_poly.pdbx_seq_one_letter_code
_entity_poly.pdbx_strand_id
1 'polypeptide(L)' 'MFSMWVIYERPRDYPEQYVARRLRANSGGGVITLRGDVILGDTLDEVRARLKPFGLHRIARDPRDEPQVVETWL' A
#
# COMPACT_ATOMS: atom_id res chain seq x y z
N MET A 1 -16.50 5.48 -4.01
CA MET A 1 -15.52 5.33 -2.93
C MET A 1 -14.21 4.95 -3.56
N PHE A 2 -13.12 5.69 -3.31
CA PHE A 2 -11.80 5.38 -3.87
C PHE A 2 -10.96 4.65 -2.82
N SER A 3 -10.29 3.57 -3.22
CA SER A 3 -9.45 2.74 -2.37
C SER A 3 -8.15 2.47 -3.10
N MET A 4 -7.02 2.71 -2.44
CA MET A 4 -5.71 2.33 -2.96
C MET A 4 -4.89 1.63 -1.89
N TRP A 5 -3.89 0.87 -2.30
CA TRP A 5 -2.90 0.28 -1.41
C TRP A 5 -1.52 0.83 -1.74
N VAL A 6 -0.77 1.21 -0.72
CA VAL A 6 0.63 1.63 -0.87
C VAL A 6 1.50 0.64 -0.14
N ILE A 7 2.50 0.09 -0.83
CA ILE A 7 3.46 -0.83 -0.25
C ILE A 7 4.69 -0.05 0.20
N TYR A 8 5.09 -0.32 1.45
CA TYR A 8 6.29 0.21 2.08
C TYR A 8 7.30 -0.92 2.31
N GLU A 9 8.58 -0.66 2.07
CA GLU A 9 9.69 -1.53 2.50
C GLU A 9 10.20 -1.05 3.86
N ARG A 10 10.23 -1.97 4.85
CA ARG A 10 10.82 -1.77 6.17
C ARG A 10 10.46 -0.43 6.85
N PRO A 11 9.17 -0.04 6.92
CA PRO A 11 8.80 1.17 7.66
C PRO A 11 9.14 1.02 9.15
N ARG A 12 9.28 2.14 9.88
CA ARG A 12 9.75 2.15 11.28
C ARG A 12 8.98 1.22 12.24
N ASP A 13 7.70 0.99 11.99
CA ASP A 13 6.82 0.11 12.77
C ASP A 13 6.88 -1.37 12.35
N TYR A 14 7.45 -1.68 11.19
CA TYR A 14 7.72 -3.04 10.70
C TYR A 14 9.10 -3.08 10.02
N PRO A 15 10.21 -2.96 10.78
CA PRO A 15 11.54 -2.70 10.24
C PRO A 15 12.13 -3.87 9.43
N GLU A 16 11.50 -5.05 9.45
CA GLU A 16 11.99 -6.25 8.77
C GLU A 16 11.11 -6.69 7.60
N GLN A 17 9.96 -6.03 7.37
CA GLN A 17 8.93 -6.53 6.46
C GLN A 17 8.50 -5.51 5.40
N TYR A 18 7.82 -6.02 4.38
CA TYR A 18 7.02 -5.23 3.45
C TYR A 18 5.61 -5.07 4.00
N VAL A 19 5.07 -3.86 3.87
CA VAL A 19 3.77 -3.48 4.44
C VAL A 19 2.91 -2.82 3.38
N ALA A 20 1.82 -3.46 2.95
CA ALA A 20 0.78 -2.76 2.20
C ALA A 20 -0.23 -2.14 3.17
N ARG A 21 -0.47 -0.83 3.05
CA ARG A 21 -1.49 -0.13 3.81
C ARG A 21 -2.61 0.34 2.90
N ARG A 22 -3.85 0.10 3.31
CA ARG A 22 -5.01 0.56 2.56
C ARG A 22 -5.37 2.00 2.90
N LEU A 23 -5.42 2.84 1.88
CA LEU A 23 -5.92 4.20 1.95
C LEU A 23 -7.34 4.24 1.36
N ARG A 24 -8.29 4.80 2.11
CA ARG A 24 -9.67 4.96 1.65
C ARG A 24 -10.06 6.43 1.70
N ALA A 25 -10.53 6.94 0.57
CA ALA A 25 -11.12 8.28 0.49
C ALA A 25 -12.65 8.17 0.63
N ASN A 26 -13.20 8.89 1.61
CA ASN A 26 -14.65 8.98 1.79
C ASN A 26 -15.22 10.06 0.87
N SER A 27 -16.35 9.77 0.25
CA SER A 27 -17.11 10.70 -0.57
C SER A 27 -17.64 11.84 0.32
N GLY A 28 -17.06 13.03 0.23
CA GLY A 28 -17.60 14.22 0.91
C GLY A 28 -16.63 15.18 1.59
N GLY A 29 -15.32 14.87 1.68
CA GLY A 29 -14.42 15.78 2.41
C GLY A 29 -12.93 15.71 2.13
N GLY A 30 -12.47 14.99 1.10
CA GLY A 30 -11.04 14.90 0.77
C GLY A 30 -10.17 14.18 1.83
N VAL A 31 -10.76 13.75 2.96
CA VAL A 31 -10.03 13.04 4.01
C VAL A 31 -9.73 11.62 3.54
N ILE A 32 -8.44 11.39 3.26
CA ILE A 32 -7.90 10.05 3.09
C ILE A 32 -7.69 9.47 4.49
N THR A 33 -8.40 8.39 4.80
CA THR A 33 -8.25 7.68 6.07
C THR A 33 -7.45 6.40 5.84
N LEU A 34 -6.45 6.17 6.69
CA LEU A 34 -5.83 4.86 6.86
C LEU A 34 -6.83 4.00 7.64
N ARG A 35 -7.71 3.29 6.94
CA ARG A 35 -8.58 2.31 7.59
C ARG A 35 -7.88 0.96 7.60
N GLY A 36 -7.15 0.72 8.69
CA GLY A 36 -6.91 -0.56 9.40
C GLY A 36 -6.36 -1.77 8.65
N ASP A 37 -6.57 -1.90 7.35
CA ASP A 37 -6.14 -3.06 6.59
C ASP A 37 -4.64 -2.93 6.30
N VAL A 38 -3.86 -3.78 6.95
CA VAL A 38 -2.43 -3.94 6.73
C VAL A 38 -2.18 -5.35 6.24
N ILE A 39 -1.41 -5.47 5.17
CA ILE A 39 -0.91 -6.75 4.68
C ILE A 39 0.61 -6.75 4.83
N LEU A 40 1.11 -7.72 5.59
CA LEU A 40 2.55 -7.93 5.78
C LEU A 40 3.05 -9.03 4.84
N GLY A 41 4.33 -8.98 4.49
CA GLY A 41 5.05 -10.04 3.81
C GLY A 41 6.55 -9.87 4.00
N ASP A 42 7.30 -10.96 4.00
CA ASP A 42 8.75 -10.92 4.18
C ASP A 42 9.43 -10.55 2.86
N THR A 43 8.72 -10.75 1.74
CA THR A 43 9.13 -10.31 0.40
C THR A 43 8.06 -9.45 -0.26
N LEU A 44 8.48 -8.60 -1.21
CA LEU A 44 7.56 -7.80 -2.00
C LEU A 44 6.56 -8.70 -2.77
N ASP A 45 7.02 -9.82 -3.31
CA ASP A 45 6.17 -10.71 -4.10
C ASP A 45 5.09 -11.41 -3.27
N GLU A 46 5.32 -11.69 -1.99
CA GLU A 46 4.28 -12.17 -1.08
C GLU A 46 3.17 -11.15 -0.89
N VAL A 47 3.52 -9.88 -0.68
CA VAL A 47 2.54 -8.80 -0.55
C VAL A 47 1.75 -8.65 -1.86
N ARG A 48 2.44 -8.68 -3.01
CA ARG A 48 1.78 -8.66 -4.33
C ARG A 48 0.83 -9.84 -4.52
N ALA A 49 1.22 -11.05 -4.14
CA ALA A 49 0.38 -12.24 -4.24
C ALA A 49 -0.90 -12.11 -3.42
N ARG A 50 -0.83 -11.47 -2.24
CA ARG A 50 -1.99 -11.18 -1.38
C ARG A 50 -2.87 -10.06 -1.94
N LEU A 51 -2.30 -9.14 -2.73
CA LEU A 51 -3.06 -8.06 -3.39
C LEU A 51 -3.74 -8.48 -4.70
N LYS A 52 -3.18 -9.45 -5.43
CA LYS A 52 -3.73 -9.94 -6.71
C LYS A 52 -5.23 -10.25 -6.70
N PRO A 53 -5.80 -10.92 -5.67
CA PRO A 53 -7.23 -11.24 -5.64
C PRO A 53 -8.16 -10.03 -5.63
N PHE A 54 -7.64 -8.83 -5.30
CA PHE A 54 -8.44 -7.60 -5.34
C PHE A 54 -8.64 -7.03 -6.75
N GLY A 55 -7.98 -7.59 -7.78
CA GLY A 55 -8.15 -7.14 -9.17
C GLY A 55 -7.61 -5.73 -9.44
N LEU A 56 -6.69 -5.27 -8.61
CA LEU A 56 -6.12 -3.92 -8.65
C LEU A 56 -5.02 -3.80 -9.71
N HIS A 57 -4.79 -2.58 -10.19
CA HIS A 57 -3.70 -2.27 -11.11
C HIS A 57 -2.45 -1.79 -10.36
N ARG A 58 -1.31 -2.44 -10.62
CA ARG A 58 -0.02 -2.05 -10.07
C ARG A 58 0.55 -0.81 -10.78
N ILE A 59 0.95 0.18 -10.00
CA ILE A 59 1.64 1.39 -10.42
C ILE A 59 3.04 1.39 -9.77
N ALA A 60 4.08 1.54 -10.59
CA ALA A 60 5.46 1.61 -10.10
C ALA A 60 5.70 2.86 -9.24
N ARG A 61 6.71 2.84 -8.36
CA ARG A 61 7.08 4.04 -7.57
C ARG A 61 7.42 5.21 -8.47
N ASP A 62 7.04 6.39 -8.03
CA ASP A 62 7.54 7.64 -8.58
C ASP A 62 8.91 7.95 -7.95
N PRO A 63 9.90 8.48 -8.71
CA PRO A 63 11.18 8.89 -8.15
C PRO A 63 11.09 9.92 -7.00
N ARG A 64 9.98 10.66 -6.90
CA ARG A 64 9.71 11.65 -5.84
C ARG A 64 9.06 11.04 -4.60
N ASP A 65 8.66 9.78 -4.64
CA ASP A 65 8.11 9.11 -3.47
C ASP A 65 9.20 8.96 -2.41
N GLU A 66 8.77 8.98 -1.15
CA GLU A 66 9.63 8.67 -0.01
C GLU A 66 10.37 7.33 -0.24
N PRO A 67 11.64 7.19 0.22
CA PRO A 67 12.47 6.03 -0.10
C PRO A 67 11.83 4.68 0.23
N GLN A 68 11.08 4.62 1.33
CA GLN A 68 10.38 3.42 1.78
C GLN A 68 9.20 3.02 0.90
N VAL A 69 8.67 3.89 0.03
CA VAL A 69 7.53 3.57 -0.85
C VAL A 69 8.04 2.84 -2.09
N VAL A 70 7.51 1.64 -2.32
CA VAL A 70 7.97 0.77 -3.41
C VAL A 70 6.99 0.65 -4.58
N GLU A 71 5.67 0.70 -4.31
CA GLU A 71 4.63 0.72 -5.36
C GLU A 71 3.25 1.04 -4.78
N THR A 72 2.32 1.38 -5.68
CA THR A 72 0.91 1.65 -5.37
C THR A 72 0.00 0.72 -6.18
N TRP A 73 -1.14 0.33 -5.62
CA TRP A 73 -2.16 -0.50 -6.29
C TRP A 73 -3.53 0.17 -6.20
N LEU A 74 -4.20 0.36 -7.36
CA LEU A 74 -5.49 1.05 -7.52
C LEU A 74 -6.61 0.13 -7.98
#